data_AF-A0A359B204-F1
#
_entry.id   AF-A0A359B204-F1
#
_cell.length_a   1.000
_cell.length_b   1.000
_cell.length_c   1.000
_cell.angle_alpha   90.00
_cell.angle_beta   90.00
_cell.angle_gamma   90.00
#
_symmetry.space_group_name_H-M   'P 1'
#
loop_
_entity.id
_entity.type
_entity.pdbx_description
1 polymer ?
#
loop_
_entity_poly.entity_id
_entity_poly.type
_entity_poly.pdbx_seq_one_letter_code
_entity_poly.pdbx_strand_id
1 'polypeptide(L)'
;MDQQPITVRGAKENNLKNVSLRIPKKKITVFTGVSGSGKTSLVFETIAAESQRLLNETYDSFIRHRLQQYGKPDVESIANLPVSIMVNQKKIQGNARSTVGTVTDIYALLRILFSRIGHPFVGHSTLFSFNNPQGMCPVCEGLGKTNVVDIDELIDKDKSLNEGAIHFPTFEPGGWRWTRYAYSGLFDNDKKIRDYSSEEWHNLLYADGIKLTDADPRFPKTGIYEGIIPRFERSFLKKESKEIGGKNAARYREVVHQGPCPACHGARLNPQVLACKINGKNIAECCAMQIDDLRTFISTLQNESVAPLLEAIR
;
A
#
# COMPACT_ATOMS: atom_id res chain seq x y z
N MET A 1 7.76 48.98 -5.67
CA MET A 1 8.27 48.53 -6.98
C MET A 1 7.22 47.67 -7.63
N ASP A 2 6.61 48.17 -8.70
CA ASP A 2 5.58 47.44 -9.45
C ASP A 2 6.25 46.29 -10.23
N GLN A 3 5.89 45.04 -9.93
CA GLN A 3 6.56 43.90 -10.57
C GLN A 3 6.02 43.70 -11.98
N GLN A 4 6.93 43.66 -12.97
CA GLN A 4 6.56 43.44 -14.36
C GLN A 4 5.79 42.12 -14.54
N PRO A 5 4.69 42.10 -15.32
CA PRO A 5 3.89 40.90 -15.56
C PRO A 5 4.67 39.87 -16.38
N ILE A 6 4.29 38.60 -16.24
CA ILE A 6 4.78 37.53 -17.14
C ILE A 6 4.22 37.84 -18.52
N THR A 7 5.09 38.01 -19.51
CA THR A 7 4.67 38.37 -20.87
C THR A 7 4.98 37.22 -21.80
N VAL A 8 3.96 36.59 -22.36
CA VAL A 8 4.07 35.53 -23.37
C VAL A 8 3.80 36.16 -24.73
N ARG A 9 4.69 35.96 -25.71
CA ARG A 9 4.52 36.42 -27.08
C ARG A 9 4.58 35.24 -28.05
N GLY A 10 3.60 35.20 -28.94
CA GLY A 10 3.54 34.28 -30.07
C GLY A 10 3.62 32.80 -29.71
N ALA A 11 2.88 32.36 -28.69
CA ALA A 11 2.80 30.93 -28.34
C ALA A 11 2.04 30.15 -29.44
N LYS A 12 2.68 29.09 -29.93
CA LYS A 12 2.22 28.22 -31.03
C LYS A 12 2.23 26.74 -30.67
N GLU A 13 2.63 26.39 -29.44
CA GLU A 13 2.63 25.02 -28.94
C GLU A 13 1.29 24.31 -29.20
N ASN A 14 1.35 23.12 -29.81
CA ASN A 14 0.21 22.31 -30.22
C ASN A 14 -0.80 23.05 -31.11
N ASN A 15 -1.96 23.41 -30.56
CA ASN A 15 -3.04 24.05 -31.32
C ASN A 15 -3.19 25.56 -31.03
N LEU A 16 -2.21 26.16 -30.35
CA LEU A 16 -2.18 27.60 -30.10
C LEU A 16 -1.95 28.37 -31.40
N LYS A 17 -2.77 29.41 -31.64
CA LYS A 17 -2.71 30.23 -32.86
C LYS A 17 -2.00 31.55 -32.60
N ASN A 18 -0.68 31.51 -32.40
CA ASN A 18 0.16 32.69 -32.18
C ASN A 18 -0.30 33.58 -31.00
N VAL A 19 -0.57 32.96 -29.85
CA VAL A 19 -1.21 33.61 -28.70
C VAL A 19 -0.21 34.47 -27.94
N SER A 20 -0.56 35.73 -27.70
CA SER A 20 0.23 36.66 -26.88
C SER A 20 -0.60 37.22 -25.74
N LEU A 21 -0.07 37.23 -24.52
CA LEU A 21 -0.79 37.68 -23.33
C LEU A 21 0.16 38.15 -22.21
N ARG A 22 -0.42 38.83 -21.21
CA ARG A 22 0.28 39.25 -20.00
C ARG A 22 -0.42 38.69 -18.77
N ILE A 23 0.32 37.97 -17.91
CA ILE A 23 -0.18 37.41 -16.66
C ILE A 23 0.30 38.30 -15.50
N PRO A 24 -0.62 38.88 -14.71
CA PRO A 24 -0.25 39.67 -13.55
C PRO A 24 0.37 38.77 -12.46
N LYS A 25 1.49 39.22 -11.89
CA LYS A 25 2.11 38.54 -10.74
C LYS A 25 1.30 38.82 -9.46
N LYS A 26 1.41 37.91 -8.48
CA LYS A 26 0.72 38.00 -7.17
C LYS A 26 -0.81 38.09 -7.25
N LYS A 27 -1.39 37.60 -8.35
CA LYS A 27 -2.84 37.45 -8.52
C LYS A 27 -3.17 36.00 -8.86
N ILE A 28 -4.33 35.55 -8.43
CA ILE A 28 -4.90 34.28 -8.90
C ILE A 28 -5.40 34.53 -10.33
N THR A 29 -4.71 33.93 -11.31
CA THR A 29 -5.11 34.00 -12.72
C THR A 29 -5.76 32.68 -13.11
N VAL A 30 -6.98 32.74 -13.64
CA VAL A 30 -7.74 31.56 -14.07
C VAL A 30 -7.78 31.51 -15.59
N PHE A 31 -7.34 30.39 -16.17
CA PHE A 31 -7.48 30.10 -17.60
C PHE A 31 -8.73 29.25 -17.81
N THR A 32 -9.70 29.77 -18.55
CA THR A 32 -11.00 29.11 -18.81
C THR A 32 -11.29 29.01 -20.31
N GLY A 33 -12.19 28.09 -20.70
CA GLY A 33 -12.54 27.80 -22.09
C GLY A 33 -12.93 26.34 -22.30
N VAL A 34 -13.54 26.03 -23.46
CA VAL A 34 -14.02 24.68 -23.84
C VAL A 34 -12.89 23.63 -23.92
N SER A 35 -13.22 22.34 -23.83
CA SER A 35 -12.23 21.28 -24.02
C SER A 35 -11.50 21.44 -25.36
N GLY A 36 -10.19 21.19 -25.38
CA GLY A 36 -9.37 21.38 -26.58
C GLY A 36 -9.05 22.84 -26.95
N SER A 37 -9.46 23.85 -26.18
CA SER A 37 -9.19 25.27 -26.52
C SER A 37 -7.72 25.72 -26.38
N GLY A 38 -6.78 24.82 -26.06
CA GLY A 38 -5.35 25.15 -25.89
C GLY A 38 -4.94 25.63 -24.49
N LYS A 39 -5.83 25.58 -23.47
CA LYS A 39 -5.49 25.96 -22.08
C LYS A 39 -4.29 25.18 -21.53
N THR A 40 -4.35 23.85 -21.68
CA THR A 40 -3.29 22.95 -21.21
C THR A 40 -1.99 23.26 -21.94
N SER A 41 -2.06 23.48 -23.25
CA SER A 41 -0.89 23.81 -24.05
C SER A 41 -0.24 25.11 -23.62
N LEU A 42 -1.03 26.16 -23.40
CA LEU A 42 -0.50 27.43 -22.93
C LEU A 42 0.11 27.35 -21.52
N VAL A 43 -0.61 26.76 -20.56
CA VAL A 43 -0.21 26.78 -19.15
C VAL A 43 0.89 25.76 -18.85
N PHE A 44 0.70 24.51 -19.24
CA PHE A 44 1.60 23.41 -18.87
C PHE A 44 2.69 23.17 -19.91
N GLU A 45 2.33 23.17 -21.20
CA GLU A 45 3.25 22.77 -22.27
C GLU A 45 4.09 23.95 -22.79
N THR A 46 3.65 25.20 -22.58
CA THR A 46 4.43 26.41 -22.91
C THR A 46 5.02 27.07 -21.67
N ILE A 47 4.19 27.64 -20.79
CA ILE A 47 4.69 28.48 -19.68
C ILE A 47 5.45 27.64 -18.64
N ALA A 48 4.86 26.55 -18.15
CA ALA A 48 5.50 25.72 -17.14
C ALA A 48 6.70 24.95 -17.72
N ALA A 49 6.57 24.43 -18.95
CA ALA A 49 7.68 23.76 -19.64
C ALA A 49 8.90 24.69 -19.81
N GLU A 50 8.69 25.93 -20.25
CA GLU A 50 9.80 26.90 -20.40
C GLU A 50 10.43 27.24 -19.04
N SER A 51 9.60 27.43 -18.01
CA SER A 51 10.09 27.71 -16.66
C SER A 51 10.93 26.55 -16.10
N GLN A 52 10.51 25.30 -16.31
CA GLN A 52 11.26 24.10 -15.91
C GLN A 52 12.53 23.92 -16.75
N ARG A 53 12.48 24.22 -18.05
CA ARG A 53 13.66 24.19 -18.93
C ARG A 53 14.72 25.19 -18.48
N LEU A 54 14.33 26.42 -18.19
CA LEU A 54 15.24 27.46 -17.66
C LEU A 54 15.80 27.08 -16.30
N LEU A 55 15.00 26.46 -15.42
CA LEU A 55 15.49 25.93 -14.15
C LEU A 55 16.53 24.82 -14.37
N ASN A 56 16.29 23.90 -15.29
CA ASN A 56 17.24 22.83 -15.65
C ASN A 56 18.58 23.39 -16.16
N GLU A 57 18.57 24.57 -16.80
CA GLU A 57 19.78 25.26 -17.25
C GLU A 57 20.62 25.86 -16.12
N THR A 58 20.09 25.97 -14.89
CA THR A 58 20.87 26.42 -13.74
C THR A 58 21.69 25.31 -13.09
N TYR A 59 21.37 24.04 -13.37
CA TYR A 59 22.14 22.90 -12.89
C TYR A 59 23.36 22.62 -13.78
N ASP A 60 24.36 21.96 -13.18
CA ASP A 60 25.53 21.45 -13.88
C ASP A 60 25.16 20.45 -14.99
N SER A 61 26.10 20.19 -15.90
CA SER A 61 25.88 19.31 -17.04
C SER A 61 25.53 17.87 -16.63
N PHE A 62 26.09 17.38 -15.53
CA PHE A 62 25.89 16.01 -15.05
C PHE A 62 24.46 15.78 -14.57
N ILE A 63 23.92 16.70 -13.77
CA ILE A 63 22.53 16.68 -13.33
C ILE A 63 21.59 16.98 -14.49
N ARG A 64 21.92 17.98 -15.33
CA ARG A 64 21.07 18.39 -16.45
C ARG A 64 20.74 17.24 -17.39
N HIS A 65 21.70 16.37 -17.72
CA HIS A 65 21.44 15.21 -18.61
C HIS A 65 20.52 14.13 -18.00
N ARG A 66 20.31 14.15 -16.68
CA ARG A 66 19.46 13.18 -15.96
C ARG A 66 18.13 13.75 -15.52
N LEU A 67 17.98 15.07 -15.53
CA LEU A 67 16.70 15.71 -15.32
C LEU A 67 15.77 15.44 -16.51
N GLN A 68 14.47 15.49 -16.23
CA GLN A 68 13.45 15.42 -17.27
C GLN A 68 13.71 16.51 -18.30
N GLN A 69 13.97 16.11 -19.55
CA GLN A 69 14.18 17.04 -20.64
C GLN A 69 12.82 17.57 -21.09
N TYR A 70 12.53 18.81 -20.71
CA TYR A 70 11.42 19.54 -21.32
C TYR A 70 11.90 20.07 -22.67
N GLY A 71 11.23 19.69 -23.75
CA GLY A 71 11.48 20.27 -25.07
C GLY A 71 11.33 21.79 -25.00
N LYS A 72 12.08 22.52 -25.84
CA LYS A 72 11.86 23.95 -25.98
C LYS A 72 10.46 24.16 -26.59
N PRO A 73 9.52 24.84 -25.90
CA PRO A 73 8.19 25.06 -26.43
C PRO A 73 8.22 26.03 -27.62
N ASP A 74 7.25 25.89 -28.53
CA ASP A 74 7.06 26.79 -29.66
C ASP A 74 6.41 28.10 -29.19
N VAL A 75 7.27 29.07 -28.86
CA VAL A 75 6.92 30.41 -28.41
C VAL A 75 8.01 31.39 -28.81
N GLU A 76 7.63 32.60 -29.23
CA GLU A 76 8.61 33.61 -29.67
C GLU A 76 9.42 34.15 -28.49
N SER A 77 8.75 34.49 -27.39
CA SER A 77 9.43 34.86 -26.14
C SER A 77 8.51 34.77 -24.93
N ILE A 78 9.10 34.45 -23.78
CA ILE A 78 8.47 34.63 -22.47
C ILE A 78 9.38 35.50 -21.60
N ALA A 79 8.89 36.66 -21.18
CA ALA A 79 9.61 37.56 -20.30
C ALA A 79 9.05 37.52 -18.88
N ASN A 80 9.91 37.80 -17.90
CA ASN A 80 9.55 37.92 -16.48
C ASN A 80 8.98 36.64 -15.86
N LEU A 81 9.32 35.46 -16.39
CA LEU A 81 8.86 34.15 -15.94
C LEU A 81 9.58 33.73 -14.65
N PRO A 82 8.87 33.55 -13.51
CA PRO A 82 9.47 32.94 -12.33
C PRO A 82 9.64 31.43 -12.49
N VAL A 83 10.35 30.81 -11.55
CA VAL A 83 10.30 29.35 -11.37
C VAL A 83 8.86 28.95 -11.07
N SER A 84 8.36 27.96 -11.80
CA SER A 84 7.00 27.45 -11.69
C SER A 84 7.00 26.10 -10.99
N ILE A 85 6.01 25.87 -10.13
CA ILE A 85 5.74 24.58 -9.52
C ILE A 85 4.46 24.05 -10.16
N MET A 86 4.55 22.90 -10.82
CA MET A 86 3.41 22.30 -11.49
C MET A 86 2.63 21.41 -10.52
N VAL A 87 1.39 21.78 -10.25
CA VAL A 87 0.42 20.92 -9.56
C VAL A 87 -0.59 20.43 -10.60
N ASN A 88 -0.62 19.13 -10.84
CA ASN A 88 -1.48 18.51 -11.85
C ASN A 88 -2.28 17.34 -11.24
N GLN A 89 -3.13 16.71 -12.06
CA GLN A 89 -3.97 15.59 -11.65
C GLN A 89 -3.28 14.23 -11.85
N LYS A 90 -1.96 14.18 -12.09
CA LYS A 90 -1.28 12.88 -12.20
C LYS A 90 -1.42 12.14 -10.87
N LYS A 91 -1.82 10.88 -10.95
CA LYS A 91 -1.94 10.03 -9.75
C LYS A 91 -0.60 10.03 -9.02
N ILE A 92 -0.63 10.29 -7.72
CA ILE A 92 0.53 10.09 -6.85
C ILE A 92 0.88 8.61 -6.94
N GLN A 93 2.05 8.33 -7.51
CA GLN A 93 2.55 6.96 -7.60
C GLN A 93 3.27 6.61 -6.31
N GLY A 94 3.09 5.38 -5.86
CA GLY A 94 3.72 4.87 -4.66
C GLY A 94 3.77 3.34 -4.71
N ASN A 95 4.58 2.75 -3.86
CA ASN A 95 4.60 1.30 -3.67
C ASN A 95 3.52 0.87 -2.66
N ALA A 96 3.37 -0.43 -2.44
CA ALA A 96 2.38 -0.98 -1.52
C ALA A 96 2.49 -0.50 -0.05
N ARG A 97 3.63 0.11 0.32
CA ARG A 97 3.87 0.69 1.65
C ARG A 97 3.71 2.21 1.69
N SER A 98 3.50 2.87 0.55
CA SER A 98 3.26 4.31 0.49
C SER A 98 1.88 4.64 1.06
N THR A 99 1.83 5.63 1.94
CA THR A 99 0.61 6.12 2.61
C THR A 99 0.53 7.64 2.51
N VAL A 100 -0.62 8.21 2.85
CA VAL A 100 -0.77 9.67 2.99
C VAL A 100 0.26 10.24 3.97
N GLY A 101 0.45 9.59 5.12
CA GLY A 101 1.41 10.04 6.14
C GLY A 101 2.86 10.02 5.67
N THR A 102 3.24 9.12 4.75
CA THR A 102 4.60 9.13 4.16
C THR A 102 4.76 10.15 3.04
N VAL A 103 3.71 10.40 2.25
CA VAL A 103 3.76 11.38 1.15
C VAL A 103 3.78 12.83 1.68
N THR A 104 3.16 13.05 2.83
CA THR A 104 3.06 14.37 3.48
C THR A 104 4.17 14.62 4.52
N ASP A 105 5.09 13.68 4.72
CA ASP A 105 6.10 13.68 5.78
C ASP A 105 5.59 13.75 7.23
N ILE A 106 4.27 13.81 7.45
CA ILE A 106 3.66 13.77 8.80
C ILE A 106 4.15 12.54 9.57
N TYR A 107 4.22 11.38 8.92
CA TYR A 107 4.72 10.17 9.56
C TYR A 107 6.20 10.28 9.93
N ALA A 108 7.03 10.97 9.15
CA ALA A 108 8.43 11.20 9.51
C ALA A 108 8.55 12.04 10.78
N LEU A 109 7.74 13.09 10.90
CA LEU A 109 7.68 13.93 12.11
C LEU A 109 7.18 13.16 13.32
N LEU A 110 6.12 12.34 13.17
CA LEU A 110 5.64 11.46 14.24
C LEU A 110 6.71 10.46 14.70
N ARG A 111 7.46 9.86 13.77
CA ARG A 111 8.56 8.94 14.14
C ARG A 111 9.65 9.64 14.97
N ILE A 112 9.99 10.88 14.63
CA ILE A 112 10.94 11.66 15.42
C ILE A 112 10.35 11.93 16.80
N LEU A 113 9.09 12.37 16.89
CA LEU A 113 8.40 12.67 18.14
C LEU A 113 8.39 11.46 19.09
N PHE A 114 7.91 10.31 18.61
CA PHE A 114 7.87 9.06 19.38
C PHE A 114 9.26 8.58 19.80
N SER A 115 10.29 8.77 18.97
CA SER A 115 11.66 8.42 19.34
C SER A 115 12.28 9.29 20.43
N ARG A 116 11.72 10.47 20.70
CA ARG A 116 12.26 11.43 21.66
C ARG A 116 11.53 11.40 23.00
N ILE A 117 10.20 11.31 22.97
CA ILE A 117 9.38 11.44 24.19
C ILE A 117 8.44 10.24 24.42
N GLY A 118 8.46 9.24 23.53
CA GLY A 118 7.65 8.05 23.70
C GLY A 118 8.20 7.11 24.78
N HIS A 119 7.30 6.51 25.55
CA HIS A 119 7.64 5.59 26.63
C HIS A 119 6.91 4.23 26.50
N PRO A 120 7.59 3.10 26.71
CA PRO A 120 9.02 2.96 26.98
C PRO A 120 9.87 3.38 25.77
N PHE A 121 11.14 3.72 26.01
CA PHE A 121 12.09 3.97 24.93
C PHE A 121 12.42 2.66 24.23
N VAL A 122 12.20 2.61 22.92
CA VAL A 122 12.41 1.39 22.12
C VAL A 122 13.50 1.55 21.07
N GLY A 123 13.89 2.79 20.74
CA GLY A 123 14.92 3.09 19.75
C GLY A 123 14.71 4.45 19.09
N HIS A 124 15.56 4.75 18.10
CA HIS A 124 15.48 6.00 17.34
C HIS A 124 14.42 5.96 16.23
N SER A 125 14.18 7.10 15.56
CA SER A 125 13.09 7.29 14.58
C SER A 125 13.06 6.28 13.42
N THR A 126 14.18 5.64 13.11
CA THR A 126 14.28 4.56 12.10
C THR A 126 13.52 3.32 12.51
N LEU A 127 13.44 3.01 13.81
CA LEU A 127 12.72 1.85 14.34
C LEU A 127 11.21 2.04 14.24
N PHE A 128 10.72 3.27 14.31
CA PHE A 128 9.29 3.57 14.15
C PHE A 128 8.81 3.52 12.70
N SER A 129 9.63 3.07 11.74
CA SER A 129 9.27 2.98 10.33
C SER A 129 8.81 1.57 9.96
N PHE A 130 7.60 1.45 9.43
CA PHE A 130 7.13 0.19 8.83
C PHE A 130 7.86 -0.19 7.52
N ASN A 131 8.76 0.66 7.02
CA ASN A 131 9.66 0.31 5.91
C ASN A 131 11.01 -0.25 6.38
N ASN A 132 11.29 -0.23 7.69
CA ASN A 132 12.51 -0.77 8.26
C ASN A 132 12.26 -2.18 8.82
N PRO A 133 13.02 -3.22 8.42
CA PRO A 133 12.91 -4.57 8.98
C PRO A 133 12.91 -4.64 10.50
N GLN A 134 13.64 -3.75 11.17
CA GLN A 134 13.71 -3.71 12.62
C GLN A 134 12.42 -3.19 13.27
N GLY A 135 11.62 -2.41 12.54
CA GLY A 135 10.40 -1.76 13.05
C GLY A 135 9.09 -2.33 12.53
N MET A 136 9.13 -2.93 11.34
CA MET A 136 7.95 -3.42 10.65
C MET A 136 7.40 -4.69 11.32
N CYS A 137 6.08 -4.91 11.19
CA CYS A 137 5.49 -6.18 11.55
C CYS A 137 6.09 -7.30 10.67
N PRO A 138 6.64 -8.38 11.26
CA PRO A 138 7.30 -9.45 10.50
C PRO A 138 6.32 -10.28 9.66
N VAL A 139 5.05 -10.35 10.06
CA VAL A 139 4.02 -11.16 9.39
C VAL A 139 3.58 -10.53 8.07
N CYS A 140 3.27 -9.23 8.06
CA CYS A 140 2.86 -8.53 6.84
C CYS A 140 3.99 -7.74 6.19
N GLU A 141 5.23 -7.83 6.69
CA GLU A 141 6.38 -7.05 6.24
C GLU A 141 6.07 -5.54 6.10
N GLY A 142 5.38 -4.96 7.08
CA GLY A 142 5.01 -3.54 7.05
C GLY A 142 3.90 -3.13 6.07
N LEU A 143 3.20 -4.08 5.44
CA LEU A 143 2.04 -3.78 4.58
C LEU A 143 0.77 -3.43 5.38
N GLY A 144 0.64 -3.98 6.58
CA GLY A 144 -0.55 -3.87 7.44
C GLY A 144 -1.71 -4.76 6.99
N LYS A 145 -1.59 -5.41 5.84
CA LYS A 145 -2.58 -6.31 5.30
C LYS A 145 -1.96 -7.65 4.95
N THR A 146 -2.74 -8.69 5.09
CA THR A 146 -2.41 -10.04 4.62
C THR A 146 -3.53 -10.53 3.72
N ASN A 147 -3.20 -11.46 2.85
CA ASN A 147 -4.23 -12.23 2.18
C ASN A 147 -4.84 -13.15 3.23
N VAL A 148 -6.14 -13.04 3.44
CA VAL A 148 -6.89 -13.86 4.39
C VAL A 148 -7.76 -14.80 3.58
N VAL A 149 -7.75 -16.08 3.95
CA VAL A 149 -8.60 -17.10 3.34
C VAL A 149 -9.97 -17.02 4.01
N ASP A 150 -11.00 -16.77 3.21
CA ASP A 150 -12.40 -16.88 3.64
C ASP A 150 -12.77 -18.36 3.71
N ILE A 151 -12.97 -18.86 4.93
CA ILE A 151 -13.24 -20.28 5.17
C ILE A 151 -14.66 -20.64 4.72
N ASP A 152 -15.62 -19.73 4.89
CA ASP A 152 -17.01 -19.99 4.52
C ASP A 152 -17.17 -20.00 2.99
N GLU A 153 -16.38 -19.20 2.28
CA GLU A 153 -16.29 -19.28 0.82
C GLU A 153 -15.48 -20.51 0.36
N LEU A 154 -14.45 -20.92 1.10
CA LEU A 154 -13.63 -22.08 0.75
C LEU A 154 -14.31 -23.42 1.02
N ILE A 155 -15.18 -23.51 2.03
CA ILE A 155 -15.76 -24.77 2.50
C ILE A 155 -17.28 -24.70 2.58
N ASP A 156 -17.91 -25.57 1.81
CA ASP A 156 -19.34 -25.86 1.90
C ASP A 156 -19.61 -26.83 3.05
N LYS A 157 -20.12 -26.29 4.16
CA LYS A 157 -20.40 -27.05 5.38
C LYS A 157 -21.54 -28.07 5.22
N ASP A 158 -22.38 -27.93 4.20
CA ASP A 158 -23.54 -28.79 3.98
C ASP A 158 -23.21 -30.06 3.17
N LYS A 159 -21.97 -30.18 2.69
CA LYS A 159 -21.45 -31.32 1.93
C LYS A 159 -20.43 -32.12 2.75
N SER A 160 -20.20 -33.35 2.34
CA SER A 160 -19.07 -34.18 2.79
C SER A 160 -17.81 -33.98 1.92
N LEU A 161 -16.69 -34.58 2.32
CA LEU A 161 -15.49 -34.59 1.48
C LEU A 161 -15.73 -35.28 0.13
N ASN A 162 -16.47 -36.40 0.11
CA ASN A 162 -16.83 -37.11 -1.12
C ASN A 162 -17.77 -36.29 -2.03
N GLU A 163 -18.62 -35.44 -1.45
CA GLU A 163 -19.51 -34.53 -2.19
C GLU A 163 -18.80 -33.25 -2.68
N GLY A 164 -17.52 -33.07 -2.34
CA GLY A 164 -16.73 -31.93 -2.77
C GLY A 164 -16.92 -30.67 -1.92
N ALA A 165 -16.91 -30.82 -0.59
CA ALA A 165 -17.04 -29.71 0.35
C ALA A 165 -15.97 -28.59 0.19
N ILE A 166 -14.79 -28.90 -0.37
CA ILE A 166 -13.73 -27.89 -0.54
C ILE A 166 -13.89 -27.22 -1.90
N HIS A 167 -14.45 -26.01 -1.91
CA HIS A 167 -14.78 -25.23 -3.09
C HIS A 167 -13.56 -24.48 -3.67
N PHE A 168 -12.54 -25.22 -4.09
CA PHE A 168 -11.38 -24.66 -4.78
C PHE A 168 -10.80 -25.62 -5.83
N PRO A 169 -10.36 -25.14 -7.00
CA PRO A 169 -9.72 -25.99 -8.01
C PRO A 169 -8.58 -26.82 -7.43
N THR A 170 -8.44 -28.06 -7.89
CA THR A 170 -7.49 -29.09 -7.43
C THR A 170 -7.87 -29.80 -6.12
N PHE A 171 -8.96 -29.39 -5.45
CA PHE A 171 -9.54 -30.06 -4.29
C PHE A 171 -10.85 -30.82 -4.60
N GLU A 172 -11.24 -30.92 -5.87
CA GLU A 172 -12.37 -31.75 -6.29
C GLU A 172 -12.22 -33.21 -5.87
N PRO A 173 -13.32 -33.94 -5.60
CA PRO A 173 -13.28 -35.37 -5.32
C PRO A 173 -12.49 -36.16 -6.38
N GLY A 174 -11.58 -37.01 -5.93
CA GLY A 174 -10.64 -37.73 -6.81
C GLY A 174 -9.41 -36.91 -7.26
N GLY A 175 -9.38 -35.61 -7.01
CA GLY A 175 -8.24 -34.74 -7.25
C GLY A 175 -7.05 -35.04 -6.33
N TRP A 176 -5.83 -34.70 -6.77
CA TRP A 176 -4.62 -35.06 -6.01
C TRP A 176 -4.56 -34.41 -4.63
N ARG A 177 -4.99 -33.15 -4.44
CA ARG A 177 -5.01 -32.54 -3.09
C ARG A 177 -6.10 -33.15 -2.23
N TRP A 178 -7.25 -33.46 -2.82
CA TRP A 178 -8.37 -34.10 -2.14
C TRP A 178 -7.96 -35.45 -1.51
N THR A 179 -7.18 -36.27 -2.24
CA THR A 179 -6.69 -37.56 -1.72
C THR A 179 -5.86 -37.43 -0.43
N ARG A 180 -5.26 -36.27 -0.16
CA ARG A 180 -4.51 -36.01 1.08
C ARG A 180 -5.40 -35.93 2.32
N TYR A 181 -6.66 -35.56 2.14
CA TYR A 181 -7.63 -35.50 3.22
C TYR A 181 -8.42 -36.80 3.27
N ALA A 182 -8.93 -37.26 2.13
CA ALA A 182 -9.78 -38.45 2.06
C ALA A 182 -9.07 -39.74 2.49
N TYR A 183 -7.76 -39.87 2.21
CA TYR A 183 -6.98 -41.05 2.58
C TYR A 183 -6.19 -40.88 3.89
N SER A 184 -6.36 -39.75 4.59
CA SER A 184 -5.67 -39.50 5.86
C SER A 184 -6.07 -40.45 6.99
N GLY A 185 -7.26 -41.04 6.92
CA GLY A 185 -7.84 -41.82 8.01
C GLY A 185 -8.36 -40.96 9.18
N LEU A 186 -8.28 -39.62 9.08
CA LEU A 186 -8.74 -38.69 10.12
C LEU A 186 -10.23 -38.36 10.04
N PHE A 187 -10.89 -38.68 8.94
CA PHE A 187 -12.27 -38.26 8.67
C PHE A 187 -13.13 -39.41 8.16
N ASP A 188 -14.40 -39.38 8.52
CA ASP A 188 -15.45 -40.04 7.76
C ASP A 188 -15.76 -39.18 6.52
N ASN A 189 -15.43 -39.69 5.33
CA ASN A 189 -15.50 -38.92 4.09
C ASN A 189 -16.94 -38.68 3.60
N ASP A 190 -17.93 -39.39 4.15
CA ASP A 190 -19.36 -39.22 3.84
C ASP A 190 -20.08 -38.36 4.88
N LYS A 191 -19.43 -38.07 6.01
CA LYS A 191 -19.94 -37.15 7.03
C LYS A 191 -19.91 -35.71 6.51
N LYS A 192 -21.00 -34.98 6.71
CA LYS A 192 -21.08 -33.56 6.35
C LYS A 192 -20.18 -32.72 7.25
N ILE A 193 -19.51 -31.73 6.67
CA ILE A 193 -18.54 -30.92 7.40
C ILE A 193 -19.18 -30.17 8.59
N ARG A 194 -20.44 -29.73 8.50
CA ARG A 194 -21.15 -29.09 9.63
C ARG A 194 -21.29 -29.96 10.88
N ASP A 195 -21.22 -31.28 10.71
CA ASP A 195 -21.36 -32.27 11.80
C ASP A 195 -20.00 -32.68 12.38
N TYR A 196 -18.90 -32.08 11.90
CA TYR A 196 -17.55 -32.37 12.39
C TYR A 196 -17.39 -31.94 13.86
N SER A 197 -16.68 -32.75 14.62
CA SER A 197 -16.21 -32.39 15.95
C SER A 197 -15.17 -31.26 15.87
N SER A 198 -14.90 -30.60 17.00
CA SER A 198 -13.88 -29.55 17.05
C SER A 198 -12.48 -30.06 16.66
N GLU A 199 -12.19 -31.33 16.95
CA GLU A 199 -10.93 -31.98 16.55
C GLU A 199 -10.90 -32.26 15.05
N GLU A 200 -11.96 -32.81 14.47
CA GLU A 200 -12.07 -33.03 13.03
C GLU A 200 -11.96 -31.70 12.26
N TRP A 201 -12.65 -30.66 12.73
CA TRP A 201 -12.58 -29.32 12.14
C TRP A 201 -11.17 -28.72 12.22
N HIS A 202 -10.52 -28.83 13.38
CA HIS A 202 -9.14 -28.37 13.56
C HIS A 202 -8.18 -29.13 12.65
N ASN A 203 -8.30 -30.45 12.59
CA ASN A 203 -7.46 -31.30 11.74
C ASN A 203 -7.66 -31.01 10.25
N LEU A 204 -8.90 -30.72 9.83
CA LEU A 204 -9.20 -30.38 8.44
C LEU A 204 -8.57 -29.04 8.05
N LEU A 205 -8.67 -28.02 8.90
CA LEU A 205 -8.27 -26.66 8.56
C LEU A 205 -6.83 -26.31 8.92
N TYR A 206 -6.41 -26.62 10.14
CA TYR A 206 -5.28 -25.97 10.80
C TYR A 206 -4.15 -26.91 11.22
N ALA A 207 -4.34 -28.23 11.14
CA ALA A 207 -3.28 -29.19 11.41
C ALA A 207 -2.01 -28.82 10.62
N ASP A 208 -0.86 -28.86 11.28
CA ASP A 208 0.41 -28.58 10.64
C ASP A 208 1.41 -29.65 11.04
N GLY A 209 1.82 -30.48 10.08
CA GLY A 209 2.94 -31.38 10.28
C GLY A 209 2.66 -32.72 10.98
N ILE A 210 1.48 -33.33 10.81
CA ILE A 210 1.12 -34.59 11.49
C ILE A 210 1.65 -35.79 10.72
N LYS A 211 2.37 -36.70 11.39
CA LYS A 211 2.72 -38.01 10.82
C LYS A 211 1.65 -39.03 11.16
N LEU A 212 0.94 -39.49 10.14
CA LEU A 212 -0.16 -40.44 10.31
C LEU A 212 0.37 -41.86 10.50
N THR A 213 -0.16 -42.57 11.49
CA THR A 213 0.17 -43.98 11.80
C THR A 213 -0.79 -44.96 11.14
N ASP A 214 -2.07 -44.58 11.03
CA ASP A 214 -3.17 -45.45 10.60
C ASP A 214 -3.88 -44.93 9.34
N ALA A 215 -3.13 -44.31 8.44
CA ALA A 215 -3.66 -43.80 7.17
C ALA A 215 -3.99 -44.94 6.18
N ASP A 216 -4.88 -44.66 5.23
CA ASP A 216 -5.19 -45.59 4.14
C ASP A 216 -3.92 -45.90 3.32
N PRO A 217 -3.73 -47.14 2.81
CA PRO A 217 -2.55 -47.51 2.01
C PRO A 217 -2.28 -46.62 0.79
N ARG A 218 -3.30 -45.92 0.29
CA ARG A 218 -3.21 -44.95 -0.82
C ARG A 218 -2.63 -43.60 -0.37
N PHE A 219 -2.61 -43.30 0.93
CA PHE A 219 -1.91 -42.14 1.45
C PHE A 219 -0.39 -42.33 1.33
N PRO A 220 0.36 -41.32 0.84
CA PRO A 220 1.79 -41.49 0.64
C PRO A 220 2.57 -41.77 1.92
N LYS A 221 3.37 -42.85 1.91
CA LYS A 221 4.11 -43.38 3.07
C LYS A 221 5.10 -42.39 3.72
N THR A 222 5.62 -41.45 2.95
CA THR A 222 6.51 -40.37 3.44
C THR A 222 5.78 -39.04 3.62
N GLY A 223 4.46 -39.03 3.40
CA GLY A 223 3.63 -37.85 3.48
C GLY A 223 3.46 -37.39 4.92
N ILE A 224 3.59 -36.08 5.12
CA ILE A 224 3.20 -35.42 6.35
C ILE A 224 1.84 -34.78 6.08
N TYR A 225 0.87 -35.06 6.95
CA TYR A 225 -0.45 -34.47 6.88
C TYR A 225 -0.40 -33.02 7.34
N GLU A 226 -1.09 -32.16 6.61
CA GLU A 226 -1.30 -30.75 6.90
C GLU A 226 -2.74 -30.42 6.47
N GLY A 227 -3.36 -29.52 7.21
CA GLY A 227 -4.69 -29.01 6.96
C GLY A 227 -4.76 -28.11 5.73
N ILE A 228 -5.98 -27.73 5.39
CA ILE A 228 -6.29 -26.94 4.19
C ILE A 228 -5.62 -25.58 4.25
N ILE A 229 -5.66 -24.86 5.38
CA ILE A 229 -5.13 -23.49 5.47
C ILE A 229 -3.61 -23.47 5.28
N PRO A 230 -2.78 -24.19 6.06
CA PRO A 230 -1.32 -24.19 5.83
C PRO A 230 -0.94 -24.59 4.41
N ARG A 231 -1.62 -25.60 3.83
CA ARG A 231 -1.41 -26.00 2.43
C ARG A 231 -1.76 -24.87 1.46
N PHE A 232 -2.91 -24.22 1.67
CA PHE A 232 -3.42 -23.17 0.82
C PHE A 232 -2.50 -21.95 0.86
N GLU A 233 -2.05 -21.53 2.04
CA GLU A 233 -1.10 -20.44 2.22
C GLU A 233 0.22 -20.71 1.50
N ARG A 234 0.77 -21.92 1.68
CA ARG A 234 2.03 -22.33 1.04
C ARG A 234 1.93 -22.39 -0.48
N SER A 235 0.80 -22.89 -1.02
CA SER A 235 0.61 -23.08 -2.46
C SER A 235 0.13 -21.83 -3.19
N PHE A 236 -0.73 -21.02 -2.59
CA PHE A 236 -1.45 -19.94 -3.28
C PHE A 236 -1.20 -18.55 -2.71
N LEU A 237 -0.76 -18.37 -1.46
CA LEU A 237 -0.56 -17.02 -0.90
C LEU A 237 0.88 -16.51 -1.01
N LYS A 238 1.87 -17.38 -1.28
CA LYS A 238 3.25 -16.94 -1.50
C LYS A 238 3.34 -16.05 -2.75
N LYS A 239 4.03 -14.91 -2.63
CA LYS A 239 4.19 -13.85 -3.66
C LYS A 239 4.60 -14.35 -5.06
N GLU A 240 5.22 -15.52 -5.17
CA GLU A 240 5.74 -16.09 -6.41
C GLU A 240 4.95 -17.29 -6.93
N SER A 241 3.77 -17.57 -6.35
CA SER A 241 3.00 -18.73 -6.76
C SER A 241 2.50 -18.61 -8.20
N LYS A 242 2.99 -19.52 -9.05
CA LYS A 242 2.50 -19.70 -10.42
C LYS A 242 1.07 -20.25 -10.48
N GLU A 243 0.53 -20.72 -9.36
CA GLU A 243 -0.80 -21.33 -9.27
C GLU A 243 -1.95 -20.33 -9.11
N ILE A 244 -1.65 -19.05 -8.81
CA ILE A 244 -2.64 -17.96 -8.74
C ILE A 244 -3.11 -17.55 -10.16
N GLY A 245 -2.35 -17.91 -11.20
CA GLY A 245 -2.64 -17.55 -12.59
C GLY A 245 -3.60 -18.51 -13.32
N GLY A 246 -4.09 -18.07 -14.47
CA GLY A 246 -4.90 -18.90 -15.37
C GLY A 246 -6.30 -19.23 -14.81
N LYS A 247 -6.68 -20.51 -14.82
CA LYS A 247 -8.02 -20.99 -14.46
C LYS A 247 -8.41 -20.77 -12.99
N ASN A 248 -7.42 -20.59 -12.11
CA ASN A 248 -7.65 -20.44 -10.66
C ASN A 248 -7.84 -18.99 -10.22
N ALA A 249 -7.52 -18.00 -11.08
CA ALA A 249 -7.47 -16.59 -10.71
C ALA A 249 -8.83 -15.99 -10.34
N ALA A 250 -9.92 -16.51 -10.91
CA ALA A 250 -11.28 -16.11 -10.55
C ALA A 250 -11.61 -16.59 -9.13
N ARG A 251 -11.51 -17.91 -8.89
CA ARG A 251 -11.83 -18.49 -7.59
C ARG A 251 -10.92 -17.99 -6.47
N TYR A 252 -9.64 -17.79 -6.76
CA TYR A 252 -8.71 -17.19 -5.80
C TYR A 252 -9.19 -15.83 -5.30
N ARG A 253 -9.73 -14.97 -6.16
CA ARG A 253 -10.22 -13.64 -5.76
C ARG A 253 -11.52 -13.67 -4.94
N GLU A 254 -12.31 -14.73 -5.09
CA GLU A 254 -13.53 -14.95 -4.30
C GLU A 254 -13.17 -15.45 -2.89
N VAL A 255 -12.28 -16.45 -2.82
CA VAL A 255 -11.89 -17.11 -1.57
C VAL A 255 -10.87 -16.29 -0.76
N VAL A 256 -10.04 -15.47 -1.43
CA VAL A 256 -8.98 -14.71 -0.77
C VAL A 256 -9.27 -13.23 -0.86
N HIS A 257 -9.56 -12.63 0.30
CA HIS A 257 -9.69 -11.19 0.43
C HIS A 257 -8.46 -10.59 1.13
N GLN A 258 -8.18 -9.32 0.85
CA GLN A 258 -7.19 -8.58 1.62
C GLN A 258 -7.82 -8.08 2.90
N GLY A 259 -7.36 -8.62 4.03
CA GLY A 259 -7.78 -8.20 5.37
C GLY A 259 -6.66 -7.47 6.11
N PRO A 260 -6.97 -6.84 7.26
CA PRO A 260 -5.95 -6.35 8.17
C PRO A 260 -5.10 -7.53 8.64
N CYS A 261 -3.79 -7.32 8.74
CA CYS A 261 -2.87 -8.35 9.23
C CYS A 261 -3.27 -8.78 10.65
N PRO A 262 -3.43 -10.08 10.95
CA PRO A 262 -3.88 -10.54 12.26
C PRO A 262 -2.86 -10.26 13.37
N ALA A 263 -1.57 -10.12 13.04
CA ALA A 263 -0.52 -9.90 14.03
C ALA A 263 -0.33 -8.43 14.45
N CYS A 264 -0.63 -7.48 13.55
CA CYS A 264 -0.53 -6.04 13.86
C CYS A 264 -1.85 -5.29 13.73
N HIS A 265 -2.94 -5.98 13.39
CA HIS A 265 -4.27 -5.41 13.17
C HIS A 265 -4.30 -4.19 12.24
N GLY A 266 -3.45 -4.18 11.20
CA GLY A 266 -3.33 -3.03 10.30
C GLY A 266 -2.22 -2.04 10.64
N ALA A 267 -1.63 -2.10 11.83
CA ALA A 267 -0.70 -1.10 12.34
C ALA A 267 0.67 -1.07 11.64
N ARG A 268 1.00 -2.11 10.86
CA ARG A 268 2.25 -2.26 10.07
C ARG A 268 3.55 -2.37 10.88
N LEU A 269 3.50 -2.23 12.19
CA LEU A 269 4.66 -2.17 13.08
C LEU A 269 4.70 -3.40 14.00
N ASN A 270 5.89 -3.71 14.50
CA ASN A 270 6.08 -4.81 15.43
C ASN A 270 5.57 -4.47 16.86
N PRO A 271 5.39 -5.48 17.73
CA PRO A 271 4.87 -5.26 19.08
C PRO A 271 5.73 -4.33 19.95
N GLN A 272 7.07 -4.36 19.79
CA GLN A 272 7.98 -3.49 20.53
C GLN A 272 7.69 -2.01 20.24
N VAL A 273 7.57 -1.64 18.97
CA VAL A 273 7.24 -0.26 18.57
C VAL A 273 5.84 0.13 19.05
N LEU A 274 4.86 -0.76 18.96
CA LEU A 274 3.48 -0.51 19.39
C LEU A 274 3.31 -0.37 20.90
N ALA A 275 4.26 -0.88 21.69
CA ALA A 275 4.30 -0.68 23.13
C ALA A 275 4.71 0.75 23.52
N CYS A 276 5.48 1.45 22.67
CA CYS A 276 5.90 2.83 22.89
C CYS A 276 4.73 3.80 22.68
N LYS A 277 4.41 4.58 23.72
CA LYS A 277 3.25 5.45 23.79
C LYS A 277 3.59 6.87 24.22
N ILE A 278 2.81 7.83 23.73
CA ILE A 278 2.75 9.20 24.22
C ILE A 278 1.30 9.43 24.66
N ASN A 279 1.08 9.86 25.91
CA ASN A 279 -0.27 10.06 26.47
C ASN A 279 -1.23 8.89 26.21
N GLY A 280 -0.73 7.65 26.37
CA GLY A 280 -1.51 6.43 26.21
C GLY A 280 -1.73 5.94 24.76
N LYS A 281 -1.27 6.69 23.75
CA LYS A 281 -1.41 6.36 22.32
C LYS A 281 -0.07 5.99 21.69
N ASN A 282 -0.03 4.91 20.92
CA ASN A 282 1.13 4.55 20.11
C ASN A 282 1.09 5.25 18.73
N ILE A 283 2.19 5.16 17.99
CA ILE A 283 2.31 5.85 16.70
C ILE A 283 1.28 5.38 15.67
N ALA A 284 0.89 4.11 15.67
CA ALA A 284 -0.09 3.59 14.73
C ALA A 284 -1.50 4.10 15.04
N GLU A 285 -1.85 4.23 16.32
CA GLU A 285 -3.10 4.85 16.77
C GLU A 285 -3.14 6.33 16.36
N CYS A 286 -2.04 7.07 16.51
CA CYS A 286 -1.94 8.45 16.01
C CYS A 286 -2.11 8.54 14.49
N CYS A 287 -1.55 7.61 13.72
CA CYS A 287 -1.71 7.55 12.27
C CYS A 287 -3.14 7.18 11.84
N ALA A 288 -3.93 6.55 12.70
CA ALA A 288 -5.31 6.18 12.42
C ALA A 288 -6.34 7.28 12.79
N MET A 289 -5.91 8.34 13.48
CA MET A 289 -6.76 9.48 13.84
C MET A 289 -7.17 10.29 12.60
N GLN A 290 -8.30 10.99 12.70
CA GLN A 290 -8.57 12.10 11.79
C GLN A 290 -7.50 13.19 12.00
N ILE A 291 -7.20 13.95 10.95
CA ILE A 291 -6.13 14.97 11.01
C ILE A 291 -6.41 16.01 12.10
N ASP A 292 -7.68 16.41 12.28
CA ASP A 292 -8.08 17.37 13.31
C ASP A 292 -7.91 16.81 14.74
N ASP A 293 -8.21 15.53 14.94
CA ASP A 293 -7.98 14.83 16.22
C ASP A 293 -6.48 14.71 16.51
N LEU A 294 -5.69 14.36 15.49
CA LEU A 294 -4.23 14.27 15.61
C LEU A 294 -3.65 15.64 15.98
N ARG A 295 -4.09 16.71 15.31
CA ARG A 295 -3.65 18.07 15.62
C ARG A 295 -4.00 18.47 17.05
N THR A 296 -5.20 18.13 17.50
CA THR A 296 -5.63 18.35 18.89
C THR A 296 -4.74 17.58 19.86
N PHE A 297 -4.49 16.30 19.59
CA PHE A 297 -3.58 15.46 20.38
C PHE A 297 -2.17 16.07 20.47
N ILE A 298 -1.56 16.47 19.35
CA ILE A 298 -0.22 17.08 19.33
C ILE A 298 -0.20 18.41 20.10
N SER A 299 -1.29 19.18 20.07
CA SER A 299 -1.41 20.43 20.82
C SER A 299 -1.41 20.22 22.34
N THR A 300 -1.85 19.05 22.83
CA THR A 300 -1.78 18.70 24.26
C THR A 300 -0.35 18.40 24.74
N LEU A 301 0.58 18.14 23.83
CA LEU A 301 1.96 17.82 24.19
C LEU A 301 2.71 19.08 24.57
N GLN A 302 3.26 19.10 25.78
CA GLN A 302 4.15 20.14 26.29
C GLN A 302 5.46 19.49 26.71
N ASN A 303 6.50 19.65 25.90
CA ASN A 303 7.83 19.15 26.20
C ASN A 303 8.89 20.02 25.51
N GLU A 304 9.78 20.61 26.31
CA GLU A 304 10.82 21.54 25.85
C GLU A 304 11.79 20.89 24.87
N SER A 305 12.13 19.61 25.07
CA SER A 305 13.11 18.89 24.25
C SER A 305 12.68 18.69 22.79
N VAL A 306 11.39 18.82 22.51
CA VAL A 306 10.79 18.68 21.16
C VAL A 306 9.98 19.91 20.75
N ALA A 307 10.17 21.05 21.41
CA ALA A 307 9.40 22.27 21.12
C ALA A 307 9.46 22.69 19.63
N PRO A 308 10.63 22.71 18.95
CA PRO A 308 10.69 23.04 17.51
C PRO A 308 9.92 22.05 16.63
N LEU A 309 9.89 20.77 17.03
CA LEU A 309 9.14 19.74 16.31
C LEU A 309 7.63 19.91 16.50
N LEU A 310 7.19 20.23 17.71
CA LEU A 310 5.78 20.50 17.99
C LEU A 310 5.29 21.75 17.26
N GLU A 311 6.12 22.78 17.13
CA GLU A 311 5.83 23.97 16.32
C GLU A 311 5.70 23.62 14.83
N ALA A 312 6.59 22.77 14.30
CA ALA A 312 6.53 22.34 12.90
C ALA A 312 5.32 21.44 12.56
N ILE A 313 4.75 20.73 13.54
CA ILE A 313 3.59 19.84 13.34
C ILE A 313 2.24 20.59 13.50
N ARG A 314 2.20 21.68 14.28
CA ARG A 314 0.98 22.44 14.64
C ARG A 314 0.45 23.32 13.50
#